data_AF-A0A9D4QED7-F1
#
_entry.id   AF-A0A9D4QED7-F1
#
_cell.length_a   1.000
_cell.length_b   1.000
_cell.length_c   1.000
_cell.angle_alpha   90.00
_cell.angle_beta   90.00
_cell.angle_gamma   90.00
#
_symmetry.space_group_name_H-M   'P 1'
#
loop_
_entity.id
_entity.type
_entity.pdbx_description
1 polymer ?
#
loop_
_entity_poly.entity_id
_entity_poly.type
_entity_poly.pdbx_seq_one_letter_code
_entity_poly.pdbx_strand_id
1 'polypeptide(L)'
;MAQQPREKRRSLLRWLVSRSRDRKTPAATANNGSVPLASLPKSHTYSGACCKAPRAQRSLSVYDVEQVSSQRPLLALCRLCLTVVPSSALYRVTHCGCYFCLQCTRQYLTVSIRDGNAYIPCPDDKCPSGGIFESSEIEQLVERDVWELYLRCKLNRDVEMDPNQTWCPGPGCESICRVFPPLRDCEASPVHCSKCKLTFCSSCKERWHAYQSCDEFRRQFSEDEL
;
A
#
# COMPACT_ATOMS: atom_id res chain seq x y z
N MET A 1 -16.56 -36.68 31.86
CA MET A 1 -15.48 -36.14 31.01
C MET A 1 -16.09 -35.10 30.09
N ALA A 2 -15.89 -33.82 30.43
CA ALA A 2 -16.53 -32.70 29.75
C ALA A 2 -15.73 -32.31 28.50
N GLN A 3 -16.40 -32.31 27.34
CA GLN A 3 -15.88 -31.77 26.08
C GLN A 3 -16.04 -30.24 26.11
N GLN A 4 -14.95 -29.50 25.88
CA GLN A 4 -15.00 -28.06 25.64
C GLN A 4 -15.01 -27.77 24.13
N PRO A 5 -15.79 -26.77 23.67
CA PRO A 5 -15.82 -26.36 22.27
C PRO A 5 -14.60 -25.50 21.93
N ARG A 6 -13.84 -25.87 20.89
CA ARG A 6 -12.75 -25.03 20.38
C ARG A 6 -13.32 -23.87 19.55
N GLU A 7 -13.46 -22.73 20.21
CA GLU A 7 -13.69 -21.44 19.55
C GLU A 7 -12.59 -21.13 18.53
N LYS A 8 -13.03 -20.83 17.31
CA LYS A 8 -12.21 -20.49 16.15
C LYS A 8 -11.59 -19.10 16.35
N ARG A 9 -10.43 -19.03 17.01
CA ARG A 9 -9.49 -17.91 16.83
C ARG A 9 -9.06 -17.89 15.36
N ARG A 10 -9.73 -17.06 14.56
CA ARG A 10 -9.40 -16.81 13.16
C ARG A 10 -7.99 -16.21 13.11
N SER A 11 -7.02 -17.01 12.66
CA SER A 11 -5.65 -16.56 12.41
C SER A 11 -5.68 -15.41 11.39
N LEU A 12 -5.07 -14.28 11.76
CA LEU A 12 -4.93 -13.08 10.91
C LEU A 12 -4.31 -13.41 9.55
N LEU A 13 -3.51 -14.48 9.47
CA LEU A 13 -2.93 -14.99 8.23
C LEU A 13 -3.99 -15.44 7.22
N ARG A 14 -5.09 -16.06 7.66
CA ARG A 14 -6.16 -16.53 6.76
C ARG A 14 -6.99 -15.36 6.22
N TRP A 15 -7.09 -14.26 6.97
CA TRP A 15 -7.83 -13.07 6.54
C TRP A 15 -7.08 -12.29 5.45
N LEU A 16 -5.76 -12.11 5.60
CA LEU A 16 -4.93 -11.42 4.61
C LEU A 16 -4.89 -12.16 3.26
N VAL A 17 -4.81 -13.50 3.29
CA VAL A 17 -4.77 -14.31 2.06
C VAL A 17 -6.15 -14.46 1.40
N SER A 18 -7.26 -14.28 2.14
CA SER A 18 -8.62 -14.44 1.59
C SER A 18 -9.13 -13.22 0.81
N ARG A 19 -8.62 -12.02 1.07
CA ARG A 19 -9.10 -10.78 0.40
C ARG A 19 -8.62 -10.61 -1.05
N SER A 20 -7.63 -11.40 -1.48
CA SER A 20 -7.04 -11.28 -2.84
C SER A 20 -7.88 -11.94 -3.94
N ARG A 21 -8.98 -12.63 -3.62
CA ARG A 21 -9.82 -13.36 -4.60
C ARG A 21 -11.01 -12.55 -5.16
N ASP A 22 -11.32 -11.37 -4.62
CA ASP A 22 -12.47 -10.57 -5.04
C ASP A 22 -12.08 -9.25 -5.71
N ARG A 23 -11.32 -9.33 -6.81
CA ARG A 23 -11.28 -8.25 -7.83
C ARG A 23 -11.11 -8.86 -9.21
N LYS A 24 -12.23 -9.27 -9.80
CA LYS A 24 -12.33 -9.63 -11.23
C LYS A 24 -13.02 -8.48 -11.95
N THR A 25 -12.25 -7.64 -12.65
CA THR A 25 -12.76 -6.62 -13.57
C THR A 25 -13.20 -7.28 -14.89
N PRO A 26 -14.34 -6.90 -15.50
CA PRO A 26 -14.71 -7.39 -16.82
C PRO A 26 -13.89 -6.68 -17.92
N ALA A 27 -13.57 -7.43 -18.96
CA ALA A 27 -12.89 -6.95 -20.16
C ALA A 27 -13.80 -6.06 -21.00
N ALA A 28 -13.30 -4.90 -21.44
CA ALA A 28 -13.99 -3.99 -22.34
C ALA A 28 -13.63 -4.28 -23.80
N THR A 29 -14.65 -4.58 -24.59
CA THR A 29 -14.59 -4.82 -26.03
C THR A 29 -14.48 -3.49 -26.79
N ALA A 30 -13.52 -3.37 -27.69
CA ALA A 30 -13.36 -2.22 -28.58
C ALA A 30 -14.40 -2.26 -29.71
N ASN A 31 -15.05 -1.13 -29.99
CA ASN A 31 -15.80 -0.94 -31.23
C ASN A 31 -15.49 0.43 -31.84
N ASN A 32 -15.17 0.42 -33.14
CA ASN A 32 -14.80 1.58 -33.95
C ASN A 32 -16.05 2.28 -34.49
N GLY A 33 -16.07 3.61 -34.42
CA GLY A 33 -17.06 4.47 -35.07
C GLY A 33 -16.52 5.90 -35.20
N SER A 34 -16.52 6.40 -36.42
CA SER A 34 -15.71 7.53 -36.91
C SER A 34 -16.50 8.82 -37.19
N VAL A 35 -15.78 9.97 -37.17
CA VAL A 35 -15.97 11.26 -37.93
C VAL A 35 -16.88 12.37 -37.30
N PRO A 36 -16.72 13.71 -37.54
CA PRO A 36 -15.56 14.60 -37.86
C PRO A 36 -15.38 15.87 -36.96
N LEU A 37 -14.29 16.57 -37.28
CA LEU A 37 -13.75 17.90 -36.96
C LEU A 37 -14.70 19.13 -37.13
N ALA A 38 -14.55 20.15 -36.29
CA ALA A 38 -14.91 21.55 -36.59
C ALA A 38 -14.01 22.57 -35.85
N SER A 39 -13.83 23.74 -36.47
CA SER A 39 -12.67 24.64 -36.40
C SER A 39 -12.77 25.84 -35.43
N LEU A 40 -11.62 26.48 -35.16
CA LEU A 40 -11.39 27.73 -34.39
C LEU A 40 -12.16 28.98 -34.89
N PRO A 41 -12.21 30.06 -34.06
CA PRO A 41 -11.42 31.25 -34.43
C PRO A 41 -10.63 31.94 -33.27
N LYS A 42 -9.69 32.78 -33.74
CA LYS A 42 -8.70 33.69 -33.10
C LYS A 42 -9.42 34.81 -32.29
N SER A 43 -8.87 35.66 -31.43
CA SER A 43 -7.55 36.27 -31.16
C SER A 43 -7.75 37.15 -29.90
N HIS A 44 -6.69 37.58 -29.20
CA HIS A 44 -6.43 38.99 -28.84
C HIS A 44 -5.19 39.08 -27.94
N THR A 45 -4.12 39.58 -28.55
CA THR A 45 -2.87 40.07 -27.94
C THR A 45 -3.10 41.42 -27.26
N TYR A 46 -2.52 41.60 -26.06
CA TYR A 46 -2.20 42.94 -25.54
C TYR A 46 -0.74 42.98 -25.12
N SER A 47 0.05 43.76 -25.86
CA SER A 47 1.36 44.27 -25.46
C SER A 47 1.18 45.69 -24.94
N GLY A 48 1.82 46.00 -23.81
CA GLY A 48 1.92 47.37 -23.28
C GLY A 48 3.19 47.53 -22.45
N ALA A 49 4.12 48.33 -22.95
CA ALA A 49 5.44 48.57 -22.38
C ALA A 49 5.47 49.68 -21.31
N CYS A 50 6.58 49.67 -20.58
CA CYS A 50 7.02 50.47 -19.44
C CYS A 50 7.07 52.01 -19.61
N CYS A 51 6.84 52.76 -18.52
CA CYS A 51 7.55 54.02 -18.25
C CYS A 51 7.58 54.46 -16.75
N LYS A 52 8.81 54.47 -16.19
CA LYS A 52 9.47 55.46 -15.29
C LYS A 52 8.92 55.77 -13.87
N ALA A 53 9.83 55.67 -12.89
CA ALA A 53 9.83 56.38 -11.59
C ALA A 53 10.47 57.80 -11.76
N PRO A 54 10.38 58.81 -10.83
CA PRO A 54 10.94 58.73 -9.45
C PRO A 54 10.35 59.63 -8.30
N ARG A 55 10.83 59.33 -7.07
CA ARG A 55 11.13 60.18 -5.87
C ARG A 55 10.06 60.65 -4.83
N ALA A 56 10.15 60.00 -3.65
CA ALA A 56 10.42 60.46 -2.27
C ALA A 56 9.50 61.48 -1.50
N GLN A 57 8.99 61.04 -0.32
CA GLN A 57 9.15 61.60 1.07
C GLN A 57 8.04 61.04 2.01
N ARG A 58 8.38 60.19 3.01
CA ARG A 58 8.68 60.43 4.46
C ARG A 58 7.45 60.44 5.41
N SER A 59 7.39 59.47 6.34
CA SER A 59 7.22 59.64 7.82
C SER A 59 6.92 58.25 8.45
N LEU A 60 7.87 57.54 9.08
CA LEU A 60 8.22 57.58 10.51
C LEU A 60 7.02 57.65 11.48
N SER A 61 6.58 56.49 11.96
CA SER A 61 6.47 56.26 13.41
C SER A 61 7.08 54.89 13.72
N VAL A 62 8.32 54.96 14.17
CA VAL A 62 9.02 53.90 14.89
C VAL A 62 8.29 53.75 16.21
N TYR A 63 7.63 52.62 16.42
CA TYR A 63 7.53 52.07 17.76
C TYR A 63 8.70 51.11 17.90
N ASP A 64 9.73 51.55 18.62
CA ASP A 64 10.80 50.69 19.10
C ASP A 64 10.17 49.62 20.00
N VAL A 65 10.01 48.41 19.46
CA VAL A 65 9.90 47.22 20.29
C VAL A 65 11.26 46.57 20.25
N GLU A 66 11.95 46.71 21.38
CA GLU A 66 13.28 46.20 21.65
C GLU A 66 13.41 44.73 21.22
N GLN A 67 14.60 44.44 20.68
CA GLN A 67 15.04 43.11 20.29
C GLN A 67 14.88 42.10 21.42
N VAL A 68 13.85 41.25 21.29
CA VAL A 68 13.89 39.90 21.85
C VAL A 68 14.16 38.96 20.68
N SER A 69 15.23 38.16 20.77
CA SER A 69 15.48 37.05 19.85
C SER A 69 14.35 36.02 19.99
N SER A 70 13.21 36.25 19.34
CA SER A 70 12.06 35.35 19.35
C SER A 70 11.92 34.73 17.97
N GLN A 71 12.49 33.54 17.81
CA GLN A 71 12.21 32.68 16.66
C GLN A 71 10.71 32.36 16.69
N ARG A 72 9.89 33.11 15.93
CA ARG A 72 8.48 32.75 15.74
C ARG A 72 8.46 31.36 15.07
N PRO A 73 7.77 30.36 15.64
CA PRO A 73 7.71 29.04 15.03
C PRO A 73 7.03 29.16 13.68
N LEU A 74 7.69 28.66 12.62
CA LEU A 74 7.06 28.53 11.31
C LEU A 74 5.90 27.55 11.45
N LEU A 75 4.69 27.95 11.07
CA LEU A 75 3.49 27.13 11.13
C LEU A 75 3.09 26.66 9.73
N ALA A 76 2.56 25.45 9.60
CA ALA A 76 1.98 24.96 8.36
C ALA A 76 0.72 24.14 8.61
N LEU A 77 -0.15 24.09 7.59
CA LEU A 77 -1.38 23.29 7.61
C LEU A 77 -1.06 21.83 7.22
N CYS A 78 -1.42 20.88 8.08
CA CYS A 78 -1.41 19.47 7.70
C CYS A 78 -2.62 19.15 6.82
N ARG A 79 -2.40 18.53 5.66
CA ARG A 79 -3.47 18.19 4.70
C ARG A 79 -4.31 16.97 5.08
N LEU A 80 -3.87 16.16 6.05
CA LEU A 80 -4.61 14.97 6.50
C LEU A 80 -5.60 15.29 7.61
N CYS A 81 -5.17 16.00 8.65
CA CYS A 81 -6.05 16.39 9.76
C CYS A 81 -6.58 17.83 9.66
N LEU A 82 -6.13 18.60 8.67
CA LEU A 82 -6.52 20.00 8.45
C LEU A 82 -6.22 20.93 9.64
N THR A 83 -5.24 20.58 10.48
CA THR A 83 -4.79 21.40 11.61
C THR A 83 -3.52 22.17 11.28
N VAL A 84 -3.41 23.39 11.80
CA VAL A 84 -2.16 24.16 11.76
C VAL A 84 -1.22 23.64 12.84
N VAL A 85 -0.01 23.25 12.45
CA VAL A 85 1.02 22.67 13.33
C VAL A 85 2.35 23.41 13.15
N PRO A 86 3.23 23.43 14.17
CA PRO A 86 4.58 23.97 14.00
C PRO A 86 5.40 23.11 13.03
N SER A 87 6.35 23.73 12.35
CA SER A 87 7.23 23.08 11.37
C SER A 87 8.03 21.92 11.97
N SER A 88 8.38 22.00 13.26
CA SER A 88 9.03 20.93 14.02
C SER A 88 8.18 19.67 14.19
N ALA A 89 6.86 19.78 14.03
CA ALA A 89 5.92 18.66 14.12
C ALA A 89 5.51 18.13 12.72
N LEU A 90 6.12 18.64 11.65
CA LEU A 90 5.91 18.13 10.30
C LEU A 90 6.92 17.04 9.97
N TYR A 91 6.44 16.04 9.23
CA TYR A 91 7.25 15.04 8.58
C TYR A 91 7.24 15.31 7.07
N ARG A 92 8.42 15.27 6.47
CA ARG A 92 8.62 15.38 5.02
C ARG A 92 8.82 13.98 4.44
N VAL A 93 7.94 13.54 3.55
CA VAL A 93 8.13 12.28 2.82
C VAL A 93 9.34 12.42 1.90
N THR A 94 10.32 11.53 2.02
CA THR A 94 11.63 11.67 1.38
C THR A 94 11.52 11.64 -0.14
N HIS A 95 10.74 10.71 -0.68
CA HIS A 95 10.60 10.50 -2.12
C HIS A 95 9.91 11.64 -2.89
N CYS A 96 8.89 12.28 -2.29
CA CYS A 96 8.09 13.30 -2.98
C CYS A 96 8.15 14.70 -2.37
N GLY A 97 8.67 14.85 -1.15
CA GLY A 97 8.76 16.12 -0.45
C GLY A 97 7.43 16.66 0.10
N CYS A 98 6.34 15.89 0.03
CA CYS A 98 5.07 16.26 0.67
C CYS A 98 5.21 16.31 2.20
N TYR A 99 4.47 17.20 2.86
CA TYR A 99 4.52 17.40 4.30
C TYR A 99 3.18 17.07 4.97
N PHE A 100 3.25 16.35 6.09
CA PHE A 100 2.11 16.05 6.95
C PHE A 100 2.55 16.16 8.42
N CYS A 101 1.63 16.35 9.36
CA CYS A 101 2.02 16.30 10.76
C CYS A 101 2.45 14.88 11.13
N LEU A 102 3.43 14.77 12.03
CA LEU A 102 4.05 13.50 12.41
C LEU A 102 3.01 12.48 12.89
N GLN A 103 2.01 12.92 13.64
CA GLN A 103 0.93 12.07 14.14
C GLN A 103 0.11 11.44 13.01
N CYS A 104 -0.27 12.23 12.00
CA CYS A 104 -1.01 11.70 10.84
C CYS A 104 -0.16 10.73 10.02
N THR A 105 1.12 11.03 9.80
CA THR A 105 2.02 10.12 9.08
C THR A 105 2.11 8.77 9.78
N ARG A 106 2.36 8.77 11.10
CA ARG A 106 2.44 7.53 11.90
C ARG A 106 1.16 6.72 11.84
N GLN A 107 0.01 7.37 12.01
CA GLN A 107 -1.28 6.72 11.97
C GLN A 107 -1.57 6.12 10.59
N TYR A 108 -1.29 6.88 9.52
CA TYR A 108 -1.47 6.41 8.15
C TYR A 108 -0.62 5.16 7.85
N LEU A 109 0.68 5.19 8.19
CA LEU A 109 1.55 4.03 8.03
C LEU A 109 1.03 2.83 8.82
N THR A 110 0.67 3.03 10.08
CA THR A 110 0.17 1.96 10.95
C THR A 110 -1.09 1.30 10.39
N VAL A 111 -2.06 2.09 9.93
CA VAL A 111 -3.29 1.56 9.32
C VAL A 111 -2.98 0.84 8.02
N SER A 112 -2.18 1.44 7.14
CA SER A 112 -1.84 0.84 5.85
C SER A 112 -1.10 -0.51 5.99
N ILE A 113 -0.19 -0.61 6.96
CA ILE A 113 0.53 -1.84 7.27
C ILE A 113 -0.42 -2.90 7.86
N ARG A 114 -1.33 -2.49 8.76
CA ARG A 114 -2.33 -3.40 9.35
C ARG A 114 -3.33 -3.93 8.31
N ASP A 115 -3.60 -3.16 7.26
CA ASP A 115 -4.38 -3.62 6.11
C ASP A 115 -3.61 -4.57 5.18
N GLY A 116 -2.31 -4.79 5.40
CA GLY A 116 -1.48 -5.73 4.67
C GLY A 116 -0.67 -5.13 3.52
N ASN A 117 -0.56 -3.80 3.44
CA ASN A 117 0.15 -3.15 2.33
C ASN A 117 1.68 -3.24 2.50
N ALA A 118 2.35 -3.88 1.55
CA ALA A 118 3.82 -3.91 1.46
C ALA A 118 4.42 -2.66 0.76
N TYR A 119 3.59 -1.95 -0.01
CA TYR A 119 3.96 -0.72 -0.72
C TYR A 119 3.00 0.38 -0.29
N ILE A 120 3.50 1.42 0.37
CA ILE A 120 2.67 2.45 0.98
C ILE A 120 2.88 3.78 0.24
N PRO A 121 1.90 4.24 -0.56
CA PRO A 121 2.03 5.48 -1.31
C PRO A 121 1.88 6.71 -0.40
N CYS A 122 2.23 7.87 -0.95
CA CYS A 122 2.03 9.18 -0.35
C CYS A 122 0.53 9.38 -0.05
N PRO A 123 0.17 9.96 1.11
CA PRO A 123 -1.23 10.16 1.46
C PRO A 123 -1.95 11.24 0.63
N ASP A 124 -1.21 12.11 -0.07
CA ASP A 124 -1.79 13.16 -0.92
C ASP A 124 -2.10 12.59 -2.31
N ASP A 125 -3.38 12.58 -2.68
CA ASP A 125 -3.89 12.11 -3.98
C ASP A 125 -3.40 12.97 -5.15
N LYS A 126 -3.05 14.22 -4.88
CA LYS A 126 -2.50 15.18 -5.86
C LYS A 126 -0.98 15.23 -5.82
N CYS A 127 -0.33 14.25 -5.18
CA CYS A 127 1.12 14.14 -5.17
C CYS A 127 1.65 13.97 -6.61
N PRO A 128 2.45 14.93 -7.13
CA PRO A 128 2.84 14.92 -8.55
C PRO A 128 3.76 13.75 -8.92
N SER A 129 4.53 13.24 -7.96
CA SER A 129 5.42 12.10 -8.15
C SER A 129 4.84 10.78 -7.65
N GLY A 130 3.63 10.76 -7.08
CA GLY A 130 3.02 9.55 -6.52
C GLY A 130 3.95 8.83 -5.56
N GLY A 131 4.64 9.58 -4.68
CA GLY A 131 5.76 9.04 -3.93
C GLY A 131 5.41 7.86 -3.03
N ILE A 132 6.40 7.09 -2.62
CA ILE A 132 6.25 5.91 -1.75
C ILE A 132 7.11 6.13 -0.51
N PHE A 133 6.64 5.65 0.64
CA PHE A 133 7.46 5.63 1.86
C PHE A 133 8.58 4.60 1.75
N GLU A 134 9.81 5.02 2.06
CA GLU A 134 10.95 4.12 2.12
C GLU A 134 10.86 3.21 3.37
N SER A 135 11.51 2.05 3.31
CA SER A 135 11.50 1.12 4.46
C SER A 135 12.18 1.70 5.68
N SER A 136 13.24 2.49 5.49
CA SER A 136 13.94 3.23 6.54
C SER A 136 13.05 4.29 7.20
N GLU A 137 12.24 5.00 6.40
CA GLU A 137 11.24 5.96 6.91
C GLU A 137 10.20 5.25 7.78
N ILE A 138 9.68 4.11 7.30
CA ILE A 138 8.67 3.34 8.02
C ILE A 138 9.23 2.84 9.36
N GLU A 139 10.43 2.26 9.38
CA GLU A 139 11.10 1.76 10.59
C GLU A 139 11.25 2.84 11.67
N GLN A 140 11.56 4.07 11.29
CA GLN A 140 11.72 5.20 12.23
C GLN A 140 10.39 5.76 12.74
N LEU A 141 9.33 5.63 11.96
CA LEU A 141 8.05 6.27 12.24
C LEU A 141 7.10 5.38 13.04
N VAL A 142 7.13 4.07 12.84
CA VAL A 142 6.17 3.14 13.44
C VAL A 142 6.72 2.43 14.68
N GLU A 143 5.83 1.85 15.48
CA GLU A 143 6.20 1.00 16.61
C GLU A 143 6.79 -0.34 16.14
N ARG A 144 7.56 -1.00 17.01
CA ARG A 144 8.30 -2.23 16.67
C ARG A 144 7.39 -3.35 16.14
N ASP A 145 6.23 -3.56 16.75
CA ASP A 145 5.25 -4.56 16.35
C ASP A 145 4.68 -4.28 14.93
N VAL A 146 4.43 -3.01 14.62
CA VAL A 146 3.99 -2.56 13.30
C VAL A 146 5.11 -2.70 12.27
N TRP A 147 6.36 -2.44 12.65
CA TRP A 147 7.52 -2.65 11.79
C TRP A 147 7.70 -4.14 11.42
N GLU A 148 7.63 -5.03 12.41
CA GLU A 148 7.67 -6.48 12.19
C GLU A 148 6.51 -6.95 11.29
N LEU A 149 5.33 -6.36 11.45
CA LEU A 149 4.19 -6.61 10.58
C LEU A 149 4.46 -6.15 9.14
N TYR A 150 5.08 -4.99 8.94
CA TYR A 150 5.45 -4.49 7.61
C TYR A 150 6.48 -5.40 6.93
N LEU A 151 7.50 -5.85 7.65
CA LEU A 151 8.48 -6.81 7.12
C LEU A 151 7.80 -8.11 6.69
N ARG A 152 6.83 -8.59 7.47
CA ARG A 152 6.01 -9.76 7.09
C ARG A 152 5.16 -9.50 5.85
N CYS A 153 4.57 -8.31 5.71
CA CYS A 153 3.82 -7.93 4.50
C CYS A 153 4.73 -7.91 3.26
N LYS A 154 5.95 -7.36 3.39
CA LYS A 154 6.97 -7.39 2.33
C LYS A 154 7.35 -8.82 1.94
N LEU A 155 7.69 -9.66 2.91
CA LEU A 155 8.04 -11.05 2.65
C LEU A 155 6.89 -11.82 1.98
N ASN A 156 5.66 -11.62 2.46
CA ASN A 156 4.49 -12.23 1.82
C ASN A 156 4.37 -11.82 0.36
N ARG A 157 4.55 -10.52 0.07
CA ARG A 157 4.51 -10.00 -1.28
C ARG A 157 5.61 -10.57 -2.17
N ASP A 158 6.84 -10.66 -1.66
CA ASP A 158 7.97 -11.22 -2.39
C ASP A 158 7.71 -12.70 -2.75
N VAL A 159 7.17 -13.48 -1.82
CA VAL A 159 6.80 -14.88 -2.05
C VAL A 159 5.63 -15.02 -3.03
N GLU A 160 4.65 -14.11 -3.00
CA GLU A 160 3.54 -14.11 -3.97
C GLU A 160 3.98 -13.78 -5.39
N MET A 161 5.02 -12.96 -5.54
CA MET A 161 5.54 -12.54 -6.85
C MET A 161 6.51 -13.57 -7.45
N ASP A 162 7.13 -14.42 -6.64
CA ASP A 162 8.02 -15.49 -7.11
C ASP A 162 7.22 -16.77 -7.43
N PRO A 163 7.06 -17.16 -8.70
CA PRO A 163 6.32 -18.38 -9.08
C PRO A 163 6.97 -19.67 -8.56
N ASN A 164 8.24 -19.61 -8.16
CA ASN A 164 9.01 -20.75 -7.67
C ASN A 164 8.96 -20.87 -6.15
N GLN A 165 8.18 -20.03 -5.47
CA GLN A 165 8.02 -20.05 -4.02
C GLN A 165 6.54 -20.07 -3.63
N THR A 166 6.27 -20.64 -2.45
CA THR A 166 4.93 -20.57 -1.88
C THR A 166 4.94 -20.81 -0.37
N TRP A 167 3.98 -20.21 0.32
CA TRP A 167 3.75 -20.49 1.74
C TRP A 167 3.17 -21.89 1.97
N CYS A 168 3.68 -22.58 2.99
CA CYS A 168 3.09 -23.82 3.46
C CYS A 168 1.69 -23.57 4.08
N PRO A 169 0.64 -24.27 3.65
CA PRO A 169 -0.72 -24.11 4.17
C PRO A 169 -0.92 -24.76 5.55
N GLY A 170 0.06 -25.53 6.03
CA GLY A 170 0.04 -26.17 7.34
C GLY A 170 -0.16 -25.15 8.48
N PRO A 171 -1.09 -25.42 9.42
CA PRO A 171 -1.43 -24.46 10.48
C PRO A 171 -0.22 -24.18 11.37
N GLY A 172 0.17 -22.90 11.48
CA GLY A 172 1.33 -22.45 12.27
C GLY A 172 2.69 -22.85 11.70
N CYS A 173 2.76 -23.40 10.49
CA CYS A 173 4.05 -23.79 9.89
C CYS A 173 4.85 -22.58 9.43
N GLU A 174 4.21 -21.66 8.68
CA GLU A 174 4.80 -20.41 8.20
C GLU A 174 6.16 -20.60 7.49
N SER A 175 6.39 -21.76 6.86
CA SER A 175 7.59 -22.00 6.06
C SER A 175 7.33 -21.67 4.60
N ILE A 176 8.33 -21.08 3.93
CA ILE A 176 8.33 -20.93 2.48
C ILE A 176 8.87 -22.21 1.85
N CYS A 177 8.18 -22.73 0.84
CA CYS A 177 8.51 -23.96 0.13
C CYS A 177 8.84 -23.63 -1.33
N ARG A 178 9.80 -24.36 -1.90
CA ARG A 178 10.14 -24.26 -3.31
C ARG A 178 9.10 -24.98 -4.15
N VAL A 179 8.59 -24.31 -5.18
CA VAL A 179 7.73 -24.88 -6.20
C VAL A 179 8.61 -25.23 -7.39
N PHE A 180 8.54 -26.49 -7.82
CA PHE A 180 9.16 -26.91 -9.06
C PHE A 180 8.16 -26.71 -10.20
N PRO A 181 8.60 -26.15 -11.34
CA PRO A 181 7.74 -26.03 -12.50
C PRO A 181 7.26 -27.42 -12.92
N PRO A 182 5.98 -27.54 -13.30
CA PRO A 182 5.44 -28.80 -13.80
C PRO A 182 6.13 -29.22 -15.10
N LEU A 183 6.07 -30.52 -15.41
CA LEU A 183 6.62 -31.07 -16.66
C LEU A 183 5.84 -30.62 -17.90
N ARG A 184 4.58 -30.22 -17.72
CA ARG A 184 3.70 -29.67 -18.75
C ARG A 184 3.13 -28.35 -18.26
N ASP A 185 3.03 -27.38 -19.17
CA ASP A 185 2.38 -26.11 -18.87
C ASP A 185 0.95 -26.36 -18.37
N CYS A 186 0.51 -25.58 -17.37
CA CYS A 186 -0.81 -25.64 -16.74
C CYS A 186 -1.11 -26.84 -15.83
N GLU A 187 -0.14 -27.68 -15.48
CA GLU A 187 -0.34 -28.78 -14.53
C GLU A 187 0.05 -28.38 -13.10
N ALA A 188 -0.71 -28.85 -12.11
CA ALA A 188 -0.35 -28.66 -10.71
C ALA A 188 0.79 -29.61 -10.31
N SER A 189 1.70 -29.14 -9.46
CA SER A 189 2.84 -29.91 -8.97
C SER A 189 2.74 -30.16 -7.46
N PRO A 190 3.26 -31.30 -6.96
CA PRO A 190 3.33 -31.54 -5.53
C PRO A 190 4.43 -30.66 -4.92
N VAL A 191 4.10 -30.00 -3.81
CA VAL A 191 5.07 -29.23 -3.00
C VAL A 191 5.24 -29.93 -1.67
N HIS A 192 6.49 -30.22 -1.31
CA HIS A 192 6.82 -30.86 -0.03
C HIS A 192 7.40 -29.85 0.96
N CYS A 193 6.75 -29.69 2.10
CA CYS A 193 7.26 -28.85 3.19
C CYS A 193 8.29 -29.60 4.04
N SER A 194 9.52 -29.11 4.09
CA SER A 194 10.60 -29.70 4.90
C SER A 194 10.36 -29.59 6.41
N LYS A 195 9.62 -28.57 6.86
CA LYS A 195 9.34 -28.28 8.29
C LYS A 195 8.24 -29.17 8.87
N CYS A 196 7.03 -29.12 8.31
CA CYS A 196 5.88 -29.87 8.83
C CYS A 196 5.57 -31.17 8.08
N LYS A 197 6.36 -31.51 7.05
CA LYS A 197 6.22 -32.72 6.22
C LYS A 197 4.92 -32.83 5.42
N LEU A 198 4.11 -31.76 5.40
CA LEU A 198 2.92 -31.68 4.57
C LEU A 198 3.30 -31.66 3.09
N THR A 199 2.63 -32.49 2.30
CA THR A 199 2.67 -32.44 0.84
C THR A 199 1.36 -31.87 0.31
N PHE A 200 1.43 -30.79 -0.45
CA PHE A 200 0.26 -30.03 -0.89
C PHE A 200 0.35 -29.65 -2.38
N CYS A 201 -0.80 -29.34 -2.97
CA CYS A 201 -0.91 -28.92 -4.36
C CYS A 201 -0.39 -27.48 -4.55
N SER A 202 0.51 -27.28 -5.52
CA SER A 202 1.05 -25.96 -5.83
C SER A 202 -0.01 -24.96 -6.32
N SER A 203 -1.14 -25.43 -6.86
CA SER A 203 -2.22 -24.57 -7.37
C SER A 203 -3.28 -24.26 -6.30
N CYS A 204 -4.00 -25.27 -5.79
CA CYS A 204 -5.13 -25.05 -4.87
C CYS A 204 -4.72 -24.92 -3.39
N LYS A 205 -3.47 -25.27 -3.04
CA LYS A 205 -2.92 -25.31 -1.67
C LYS A 205 -3.59 -26.31 -0.72
N GLU A 206 -4.40 -27.23 -1.23
CA GLU A 206 -4.90 -28.36 -0.46
C GLU A 206 -3.93 -29.54 -0.45
N ARG A 207 -4.25 -30.60 0.32
CA ARG A 207 -3.48 -31.85 0.31
C ARG A 207 -3.30 -32.36 -1.12
N TRP A 208 -2.11 -32.90 -1.41
CA TRP A 208 -1.78 -33.36 -2.76
C TRP A 208 -2.77 -34.43 -3.28
N HIS A 209 -3.20 -34.28 -4.54
CA HIS A 209 -4.18 -35.14 -5.20
C HIS A 209 -3.71 -35.48 -6.63
N ALA A 210 -3.05 -36.63 -6.80
CA ALA A 210 -2.37 -36.98 -8.06
C ALA A 210 -3.31 -37.30 -9.24
N TYR A 211 -4.50 -37.84 -8.97
CA TYR A 211 -5.41 -38.38 -9.99
C TYR A 211 -6.67 -37.54 -10.19
N GLN A 212 -6.70 -36.33 -9.63
CA GLN A 212 -7.87 -35.46 -9.64
C GLN A 212 -7.44 -34.02 -9.93
N SER A 213 -8.26 -33.31 -10.69
CA SER A 213 -8.13 -31.86 -10.84
C SER A 213 -8.41 -31.15 -9.51
N CYS A 214 -7.90 -29.92 -9.37
CA CYS A 214 -8.15 -29.08 -8.19
C CYS A 214 -9.65 -28.83 -7.95
N ASP A 215 -10.47 -28.84 -9.01
CA ASP A 215 -11.90 -28.59 -8.91
C ASP A 215 -12.67 -29.86 -8.51
N GLU A 216 -12.30 -31.04 -9.03
CA GLU A 216 -12.84 -32.32 -8.57
C GLU A 216 -12.55 -32.56 -7.09
N PHE A 217 -11.29 -32.34 -6.67
CA PHE A 217 -10.90 -32.48 -5.28
C PHE A 217 -11.71 -31.55 -4.36
N ARG A 218 -12.01 -30.32 -4.79
CA ARG A 218 -12.78 -29.36 -3.99
C ARG A 218 -14.23 -29.78 -3.79
N ARG A 219 -14.87 -30.39 -4.81
CA ARG A 219 -16.28 -30.81 -4.74
C ARG A 219 -16.50 -31.96 -3.74
N GLN A 220 -15.51 -32.83 -3.57
CA GLN A 220 -15.61 -33.96 -2.63
C GLN A 220 -15.83 -33.53 -1.18
N PHE A 221 -15.32 -32.36 -0.77
CA PHE A 221 -15.47 -31.87 0.61
C PHE A 221 -16.68 -30.94 0.81
N SER A 222 -17.44 -30.64 -0.25
CA SER A 222 -18.68 -29.84 -0.13
C SER A 222 -19.94 -30.68 0.08
N GLU A 223 -19.88 -31.99 -0.17
CA GLU A 223 -21.04 -32.90 -0.11
C GLU A 223 -21.15 -33.65 1.24
N ASP A 224 -20.09 -33.62 2.06
CA ASP A 224 -20.04 -34.27 3.38
C ASP A 224 -20.71 -33.45 4.53
N GLU A 225 -21.36 -32.32 4.24
CA GLU A 225 -22.11 -31.48 5.20
C GLU A 225 -23.65 -31.56 5.05
N LEU A 226 -24.18 -32.69 4.54
CA LEU A 226 -25.62 -32.96 4.45
C LEU A 226 -26.05 -34.20 5.24
#